data_AF-A0A927IC53-F1
#
_entry.id   AF-A0A927IC53-F1
#
_cell.length_a   1.000
_cell.length_b   1.000
_cell.length_c   1.000
_cell.angle_alpha   90.00
_cell.angle_beta   90.00
_cell.angle_gamma   90.00
#
_symmetry.space_group_name_H-M   'P 1'
#
loop_
_entity.id
_entity.type
_entity.pdbx_description
1 polymer ?
#
loop_
_entity_poly.entity_id
_entity_poly.type
_entity_poly.pdbx_seq_one_letter_code
_entity_poly.pdbx_strand_id
1 'polypeptide(L)'
;MVTEQRPVAVFDLDGTLSDARHRLHFLTGRPKNWNAFFRAAPKDPPLAAGVELALRWAEECDLGYVTGRPERCRRDTERWLAAHGLPAGDLWMRGNRDYRPAREAKRALLLELAATRTVAVVVDDDAQVCAAYREAGFSVVEADWMPVSDVADATLRTAQEDEGRT
;
A
#
# COMPACT_ATOMS: atom_id res chain seq x y z
N MET A 1 -20.54 -25.42 -13.59
CA MET A 1 -20.54 -24.72 -12.28
C MET A 1 -19.43 -23.71 -12.37
N VAL A 2 -19.76 -22.41 -12.41
CA VAL A 2 -18.74 -21.39 -12.25
C VAL A 2 -18.33 -21.49 -10.78
N THR A 3 -17.11 -21.92 -10.50
CA THR A 3 -16.55 -21.74 -9.16
C THR A 3 -16.50 -20.23 -8.95
N GLU A 4 -17.43 -19.70 -8.15
CA GLU A 4 -17.38 -18.32 -7.67
C GLU A 4 -15.98 -18.12 -7.09
N GLN A 5 -15.20 -17.23 -7.71
CA GLN A 5 -13.87 -16.92 -7.22
C GLN A 5 -14.00 -16.30 -5.83
N ARG A 6 -13.14 -16.70 -4.89
CA ARG A 6 -13.10 -16.06 -3.56
C ARG A 6 -12.90 -14.56 -3.74
N PRO A 7 -13.57 -13.72 -2.94
CA PRO A 7 -13.33 -12.28 -2.97
C PRO A 7 -11.89 -11.98 -2.52
N VAL A 8 -11.43 -10.77 -2.82
CA VAL A 8 -10.07 -10.30 -2.51
C VAL A 8 -10.09 -9.33 -1.34
N ALA A 9 -9.24 -9.56 -0.35
CA ALA A 9 -8.88 -8.55 0.64
C ALA A 9 -7.58 -7.87 0.20
N VAL A 10 -7.63 -6.55 0.03
CA VAL A 10 -6.56 -5.75 -0.57
C VAL A 10 -5.84 -4.96 0.49
N PHE A 11 -4.50 -5.02 0.51
CA PHE A 11 -3.69 -4.32 1.50
C PHE A 11 -2.69 -3.38 0.84
N ASP A 12 -2.57 -2.16 1.39
CA ASP A 12 -1.40 -1.33 1.17
C ASP A 12 -0.16 -1.86 1.89
N LEU A 13 1.01 -1.35 1.49
CA LEU A 13 2.28 -1.69 2.11
C LEU A 13 2.81 -0.61 3.07
N ASP A 14 3.00 0.62 2.64
CA ASP A 14 3.88 1.57 3.33
C ASP A 14 3.10 2.33 4.40
N GLY A 15 3.19 1.91 5.66
CA GLY A 15 2.37 2.40 6.78
C GLY A 15 1.25 1.43 7.18
N THR A 16 0.90 0.50 6.29
CA THR A 16 -0.10 -0.55 6.53
C THR A 16 0.53 -1.89 6.92
N LEU A 17 1.29 -2.54 6.03
CA LEU A 17 1.97 -3.82 6.30
C LEU A 17 3.44 -3.65 6.71
N SER A 18 4.07 -2.57 6.27
CA SER A 18 5.50 -2.31 6.38
C SER A 18 5.75 -0.94 7.00
N ASP A 19 6.72 -0.87 7.90
CA ASP A 19 7.11 0.37 8.58
C ASP A 19 8.15 1.12 7.74
N ALA A 20 7.71 2.19 7.06
CA ALA A 20 8.58 3.01 6.24
C ALA A 20 9.37 4.08 7.02
N ARG A 21 9.23 4.17 8.36
CA ARG A 21 9.72 5.32 9.14
C ARG A 21 11.23 5.52 9.05
N HIS A 22 12.02 4.44 9.01
CA HIS A 22 13.49 4.57 8.94
C HIS A 22 13.97 5.23 7.66
N ARG A 23 13.17 5.23 6.58
CA ARG A 23 13.52 5.83 5.29
C ARG A 23 12.92 7.21 5.05
N LEU A 24 12.05 7.72 5.93
CA LEU A 24 11.42 9.04 5.78
C LEU A 24 12.41 10.21 5.73
N HIS A 25 13.58 10.06 6.36
CA HIS A 25 14.64 11.07 6.30
C HIS A 25 15.12 11.39 4.86
N PHE A 26 14.89 10.49 3.89
CA PHE A 26 15.17 10.80 2.48
C PHE A 26 14.20 11.82 1.86
N LEU A 27 13.06 12.07 2.52
CA LEU A 27 11.99 12.95 2.05
C LEU A 27 11.92 14.28 2.81
N THR A 28 12.79 14.51 3.80
CA THR A 28 12.82 15.76 4.58
C THR A 28 13.60 16.89 3.88
N GLY A 29 14.55 16.54 3.00
CA GLY A 29 15.36 17.49 2.23
C GLY A 29 14.70 18.00 0.96
N ARG A 30 15.21 19.12 0.42
CA ARG A 30 14.84 19.64 -0.90
C ARG A 30 16.08 19.70 -1.81
N PRO A 31 16.12 18.97 -2.95
CA PRO A 31 15.08 18.06 -3.44
C PRO A 31 14.98 16.77 -2.60
N LYS A 32 13.77 16.18 -2.55
CA LYS A 32 13.54 14.87 -1.92
C LYS A 32 14.27 13.77 -2.69
N ASN A 33 14.81 12.78 -1.99
CA ASN A 33 15.55 11.66 -2.57
C ASN A 33 14.70 10.39 -2.65
N TRP A 34 13.73 10.39 -3.56
CA TRP A 34 12.84 9.25 -3.80
C TRP A 34 13.57 7.97 -4.20
N ASN A 35 14.67 8.09 -4.94
CA ASN A 35 15.48 6.94 -5.33
C ASN A 35 16.11 6.24 -4.12
N ALA A 36 16.60 7.00 -3.13
CA ALA A 36 17.13 6.40 -1.90
C ALA A 36 15.99 5.87 -1.00
N PHE A 37 14.87 6.60 -0.93
CA PHE A 37 13.67 6.16 -0.22
C PHE A 37 13.24 4.75 -0.65
N PHE A 38 12.99 4.53 -1.94
CA PHE A 38 12.52 3.23 -2.42
C PHE A 38 13.59 2.13 -2.38
N ARG A 39 14.86 2.47 -2.55
CA ARG A 39 15.97 1.51 -2.40
C ARG A 39 16.09 0.97 -0.98
N ALA A 40 15.60 1.71 0.01
CA ALA A 40 15.61 1.32 1.41
C ALA A 40 14.39 0.46 1.82
N ALA A 41 13.34 0.38 0.98
CA ALA A 41 12.11 -0.37 1.23
C ALA A 41 12.30 -1.86 1.57
N PRO A 42 13.28 -2.60 1.00
CA PRO A 42 13.50 -4.00 1.37
C PRO A 42 13.88 -4.22 2.83
N LYS A 43 14.23 -3.14 3.56
CA LYS A 43 14.63 -3.16 4.98
C LYS A 43 13.50 -2.73 5.93
N ASP A 44 12.31 -2.45 5.41
CA ASP A 44 11.16 -2.08 6.24
C ASP A 44 10.84 -3.22 7.22
N PRO A 45 10.75 -2.99 8.54
CA PRO A 45 10.22 -3.99 9.45
C PRO A 45 8.71 -4.19 9.21
N PRO A 46 8.17 -5.38 9.47
CA PRO A 46 6.74 -5.63 9.35
C PRO A 46 5.98 -4.92 10.48
N LEU A 47 4.79 -4.42 10.17
CA LEU A 47 3.83 -3.94 11.17
C LEU A 47 2.95 -5.12 11.62
N ALA A 48 3.18 -5.60 12.85
CA ALA A 48 2.55 -6.83 13.36
C ALA A 48 1.02 -6.83 13.23
N ALA A 49 0.36 -5.72 13.61
CA ALA A 49 -1.10 -5.60 13.52
C ALA A 49 -1.62 -5.74 12.08
N GLY A 50 -0.93 -5.13 11.10
CA GLY A 50 -1.29 -5.25 9.68
C GLY A 50 -1.07 -6.66 9.15
N VAL A 51 0.05 -7.30 9.51
CA VAL A 51 0.34 -8.69 9.10
C VAL A 51 -0.68 -9.66 9.68
N GLU A 52 -0.99 -9.56 10.98
CA GLU A 52 -2.01 -10.38 11.64
C GLU A 52 -3.40 -10.20 11.01
N LEU A 53 -3.75 -8.98 10.63
CA LEU A 53 -5.01 -8.71 9.92
C LEU A 53 -5.02 -9.36 8.53
N ALA A 54 -3.93 -9.24 7.76
CA ALA A 54 -3.81 -9.86 6.45
C ALA A 54 -3.92 -11.39 6.51
N LEU A 55 -3.26 -12.02 7.50
CA LEU A 55 -3.32 -13.47 7.68
C LEU A 55 -4.72 -13.95 8.06
N ARG A 56 -5.46 -13.21 8.90
CA ARG A 56 -6.86 -13.53 9.21
C ARG A 56 -7.74 -13.43 7.98
N TRP A 57 -7.60 -12.36 7.19
CA TRP A 57 -8.38 -12.23 5.94
C TRP A 57 -8.07 -13.33 4.93
N ALA A 58 -6.85 -13.86 4.91
CA ALA A 58 -6.46 -14.95 4.02
C ALA A 58 -7.21 -16.27 4.29
N GLU A 59 -7.79 -16.45 5.48
CA GLU A 59 -8.63 -17.62 5.82
C GLU A 59 -9.92 -17.65 4.98
N GLU A 60 -10.47 -16.48 4.63
CA GLU A 60 -11.77 -16.36 3.94
C GLU A 60 -11.65 -15.77 2.52
N CYS A 61 -10.65 -14.92 2.28
CA CYS A 61 -10.40 -14.24 1.02
C CYS A 61 -9.06 -14.65 0.38
N ASP A 62 -8.93 -14.39 -0.92
CA ASP A 62 -7.60 -14.30 -1.52
C ASP A 62 -6.98 -12.94 -1.14
N LEU A 63 -5.66 -12.85 -1.03
CA LEU A 63 -4.99 -11.57 -0.79
C LEU A 63 -4.55 -10.89 -2.09
N GLY A 64 -4.65 -9.57 -2.10
CA GLY A 64 -4.08 -8.70 -3.12
C GLY A 64 -3.41 -7.49 -2.48
N TYR A 65 -2.56 -6.81 -3.24
CA TYR A 65 -1.76 -5.70 -2.74
C TYR A 65 -1.82 -4.50 -3.68
N VAL A 66 -2.13 -3.31 -3.16
CA VAL A 66 -2.08 -2.05 -3.92
C VAL A 66 -1.10 -1.13 -3.23
N THR A 67 -0.05 -0.68 -3.91
CA THR A 67 0.97 0.15 -3.27
C THR A 67 1.38 1.36 -4.09
N GLY A 68 1.73 2.45 -3.38
CA GLY A 68 2.35 3.63 -3.96
C GLY A 68 3.81 3.41 -4.39
N ARG A 69 4.43 2.28 -4.03
CA ARG A 69 5.76 1.91 -4.52
C ARG A 69 5.73 1.80 -6.05
N PRO A 70 6.76 2.31 -6.74
CA PRO A 70 6.83 2.27 -8.19
C PRO A 70 7.15 0.85 -8.69
N GLU A 71 6.72 0.53 -9.91
CA GLU A 71 6.88 -0.77 -10.55
C GLU A 71 8.33 -1.30 -10.54
N ARG A 72 9.34 -0.43 -10.60
CA ARG A 72 10.76 -0.80 -10.44
C ARG A 72 11.10 -1.52 -9.13
N CYS A 73 10.24 -1.42 -8.12
CA CYS A 73 10.38 -2.06 -6.82
C CYS A 73 9.70 -3.45 -6.75
N ARG A 74 8.99 -3.91 -7.79
CA ARG A 74 8.18 -5.14 -7.77
C ARG A 74 8.92 -6.34 -7.16
N ARG A 75 10.07 -6.68 -7.74
CA ARG A 75 10.86 -7.85 -7.31
C ARG A 75 11.25 -7.79 -5.83
N ASP A 76 11.58 -6.59 -5.35
CA ASP A 76 11.98 -6.38 -3.96
C ASP A 76 10.77 -6.46 -3.02
N THR A 77 9.64 -5.89 -3.45
CA THR A 77 8.37 -5.96 -2.72
C THR A 77 7.85 -7.40 -2.62
N GLU A 78 7.83 -8.16 -3.70
CA GLU A 78 7.40 -9.58 -3.70
C GLU A 78 8.28 -10.42 -2.78
N ARG A 79 9.59 -10.20 -2.79
CA ARG A 79 10.52 -10.87 -1.87
C ARG A 79 10.27 -10.48 -0.43
N TRP A 80 9.99 -9.21 -0.16
CA TRP A 80 9.69 -8.73 1.17
C TRP A 80 8.40 -9.37 1.70
N LEU A 81 7.34 -9.45 0.89
CA LEU A 81 6.07 -10.11 1.26
C LEU A 81 6.32 -11.59 1.63
N ALA A 82 7.03 -12.32 0.76
CA ALA A 82 7.33 -13.73 0.97
C ALA A 82 8.22 -13.95 2.21
N ALA A 83 9.23 -13.10 2.44
CA ALA A 83 10.13 -13.21 3.58
C ALA A 83 9.42 -13.00 4.93
N HIS A 84 8.31 -12.26 4.94
CA HIS A 84 7.50 -12.01 6.14
C HIS A 84 6.26 -12.92 6.24
N GLY A 85 6.18 -13.96 5.41
CA GLY A 85 5.13 -14.97 5.49
C GLY A 85 3.75 -14.51 5.03
N LEU A 86 3.68 -13.41 4.27
CA LEU A 86 2.41 -12.95 3.68
C LEU A 86 2.03 -13.85 2.48
N PRO A 87 0.75 -14.23 2.35
CA PRO A 87 0.26 -15.03 1.23
C PRO A 87 0.61 -14.44 -0.13
N ALA A 88 0.83 -15.30 -1.12
CA ALA A 88 0.97 -14.84 -2.50
C ALA A 88 -0.35 -14.22 -2.97
N GLY A 89 -0.24 -13.15 -3.75
CA GLY A 89 -1.36 -12.38 -4.25
C GLY A 89 -0.93 -11.48 -5.38
N ASP A 90 -1.89 -11.02 -6.15
CA ASP A 90 -1.65 -10.03 -7.18
C ASP A 90 -1.17 -8.71 -6.55
N LEU A 91 -0.20 -8.07 -7.21
CA LEU A 91 0.47 -6.86 -6.72
C LEU A 91 0.33 -5.74 -7.75
N TRP A 92 -0.54 -4.78 -7.47
CA TRP A 92 -0.74 -3.57 -8.25
C TRP A 92 0.14 -2.46 -7.70
N MET A 93 0.97 -1.91 -8.58
CA MET A 93 1.97 -0.92 -8.22
C MET A 93 1.82 0.30 -9.11
N ARG A 94 2.28 1.43 -8.60
CA ARG A 94 2.35 2.66 -9.37
C ARG A 94 3.29 2.51 -10.56
N GLY A 95 2.90 2.99 -11.73
CA GLY A 95 3.77 3.03 -12.90
C GLY A 95 5.03 3.86 -12.64
N ASN A 96 6.18 3.46 -13.20
CA ASN A 96 7.48 4.14 -12.98
C ASN A 96 7.54 5.63 -13.37
N ARG A 97 6.55 6.12 -14.11
CA ARG A 97 6.43 7.51 -14.57
C ARG A 97 5.08 8.14 -14.18
N ASP A 98 4.36 7.52 -13.26
CA ASP A 98 3.09 8.02 -12.76
C ASP A 98 3.30 8.89 -11.54
N TYR A 99 3.15 10.20 -11.75
CA TYR A 99 3.38 11.21 -10.74
C TYR A 99 2.11 11.82 -10.15
N ARG A 100 0.97 11.16 -10.33
CA ARG A 100 -0.30 11.63 -9.75
C ARG A 100 -0.30 11.49 -8.21
N PRO A 101 -1.15 12.21 -7.47
CA PRO A 101 -1.35 11.95 -6.05
C PRO A 101 -1.68 10.49 -5.74
N ALA A 102 -1.34 9.98 -4.55
CA ALA A 102 -1.58 8.58 -4.20
C ALA A 102 -3.07 8.25 -4.17
N ARG A 103 -3.94 9.13 -3.67
CA ARG A 103 -5.40 8.98 -3.75
C ARG A 103 -5.92 8.74 -5.17
N GLU A 104 -5.31 9.37 -6.18
CA GLU A 104 -5.72 9.20 -7.58
C GLU A 104 -5.15 7.93 -8.20
N ALA A 105 -3.83 7.71 -8.04
CA ALA A 105 -3.15 6.56 -8.62
C ALA A 105 -3.63 5.24 -8.02
N LYS A 106 -3.72 5.16 -6.68
CA LYS A 106 -4.17 3.96 -5.98
C LYS A 106 -5.65 3.67 -6.24
N ARG A 107 -6.52 4.69 -6.30
CA ARG A 107 -7.92 4.52 -6.71
C ARG A 107 -8.04 3.95 -8.12
N ALA A 108 -7.24 4.42 -9.07
CA ALA A 108 -7.24 3.86 -10.42
C ALA A 108 -6.83 2.37 -10.43
N LEU A 109 -5.76 2.01 -9.72
CA LEU A 109 -5.31 0.62 -9.58
C LEU A 109 -6.38 -0.28 -8.94
N LEU A 110 -7.03 0.18 -7.88
CA LEU A 110 -8.08 -0.59 -7.21
C LEU A 110 -9.31 -0.79 -8.11
N LEU A 111 -9.68 0.21 -8.92
CA LEU A 111 -10.78 0.08 -9.89
C LEU A 111 -10.45 -0.92 -11.00
N GLU A 112 -9.20 -0.97 -11.47
CA GLU A 112 -8.74 -1.98 -12.44
C GLU A 112 -8.85 -3.41 -11.87
N LEU A 113 -8.45 -3.60 -10.62
CA LEU A 113 -8.65 -4.86 -9.90
C LEU A 113 -10.14 -5.21 -9.80
N ALA A 114 -10.95 -4.26 -9.31
CA ALA A 114 -12.38 -4.47 -9.05
C ALA A 114 -13.19 -4.75 -10.32
N ALA A 115 -12.67 -4.43 -11.51
CA ALA A 115 -13.29 -4.78 -12.78
C ALA A 115 -13.33 -6.29 -13.04
N THR A 116 -12.49 -7.08 -12.36
CA THR A 116 -12.36 -8.53 -12.60
C THR A 116 -12.60 -9.38 -11.36
N ARG A 117 -12.56 -8.79 -10.16
CA ARG A 117 -12.66 -9.49 -8.88
C ARG A 117 -13.54 -8.70 -7.91
N THR A 118 -14.30 -9.41 -7.09
CA THR A 118 -15.00 -8.80 -5.96
C THR A 118 -14.00 -8.43 -4.87
N VAL A 119 -13.93 -7.15 -4.50
CA VAL A 119 -13.10 -6.67 -3.37
C VAL A 119 -13.94 -6.73 -2.09
N ALA A 120 -13.55 -7.58 -1.13
CA ALA A 120 -14.22 -7.69 0.16
C ALA A 120 -13.90 -6.51 1.08
N VAL A 121 -12.62 -6.10 1.09
CA VAL A 121 -12.12 -4.99 1.89
C VAL A 121 -10.85 -4.44 1.26
N VAL A 122 -10.58 -3.15 1.47
CA VAL A 122 -9.28 -2.54 1.25
C VAL A 122 -8.75 -1.92 2.54
N VAL A 123 -7.45 -2.10 2.81
CA VAL A 123 -6.77 -1.62 4.00
C VAL A 123 -5.65 -0.67 3.58
N ASP A 124 -5.68 0.57 4.08
CA ASP A 124 -4.70 1.63 3.77
C ASP A 124 -4.57 2.57 4.98
N ASP A 125 -3.40 3.18 5.19
CA ASP A 125 -3.15 4.13 6.29
C ASP A 125 -3.32 5.59 5.84
N ASP A 126 -3.29 5.88 4.53
CA ASP A 126 -3.47 7.24 4.04
C ASP A 126 -4.96 7.60 4.04
N ALA A 127 -5.35 8.53 4.93
CA ALA A 127 -6.73 9.00 5.06
C ALA A 127 -7.32 9.57 3.75
N GLN A 128 -6.51 10.21 2.89
CA GLN A 128 -6.99 10.72 1.59
C GLN A 128 -7.25 9.59 0.60
N VAL A 129 -6.39 8.57 0.61
CA VAL A 129 -6.62 7.34 -0.18
C VAL A 129 -7.86 6.60 0.33
N CYS A 130 -7.99 6.45 1.64
CA CYS A 130 -9.15 5.83 2.28
C CYS A 130 -10.46 6.56 1.92
N ALA A 131 -10.46 7.90 1.96
CA ALA A 131 -11.61 8.69 1.52
C ALA A 131 -11.94 8.44 0.05
N ALA A 132 -10.95 8.46 -0.84
CA ALA A 132 -11.13 8.21 -2.27
C ALA A 132 -11.66 6.78 -2.58
N TYR A 133 -11.25 5.78 -1.79
CA TYR A 133 -11.79 4.43 -1.88
C TYR A 133 -13.24 4.34 -1.39
N ARG A 134 -13.57 4.98 -0.26
CA ARG A 134 -14.96 5.04 0.25
C ARG A 134 -15.88 5.73 -0.76
N GLU A 135 -15.45 6.82 -1.37
CA GLU A 135 -16.18 7.52 -2.44
C GLU A 135 -16.40 6.65 -3.69
N ALA A 136 -15.47 5.75 -3.97
CA ALA A 136 -15.59 4.78 -5.06
C ALA A 136 -16.46 3.56 -4.70
N GLY A 137 -17.00 3.48 -3.47
CA GLY A 137 -17.92 2.44 -3.03
C GLY A 137 -17.27 1.22 -2.37
N PHE A 138 -15.98 1.29 -2.03
CA PHE A 138 -15.28 0.19 -1.37
C PHE A 138 -15.48 0.18 0.15
N SER A 139 -15.51 -1.02 0.73
CA SER A 139 -15.36 -1.20 2.18
C SER A 139 -13.90 -0.99 2.58
N VAL A 140 -13.66 -0.03 3.47
CA VAL A 140 -12.31 0.42 3.84
C VAL A 140 -12.05 0.21 5.33
N VAL A 141 -10.89 -0.38 5.66
CA VAL A 141 -10.30 -0.34 7.00
C VAL A 141 -9.13 0.63 6.97
N GLU A 142 -9.18 1.65 7.81
CA GLU A 142 -8.09 2.61 7.95
C GLU A 142 -7.06 2.08 8.93
N ALA A 143 -5.81 1.98 8.50
CA ALA A 143 -4.71 1.44 9.30
C ALA A 143 -4.11 2.53 10.20
N ASP A 144 -4.42 2.49 11.49
CA ASP A 144 -3.98 3.48 12.48
C ASP A 144 -2.90 2.96 13.45
N TRP A 145 -2.36 1.76 13.19
CA TRP A 145 -1.43 1.06 14.08
C TRP A 145 0.04 1.43 13.90
N MET A 146 0.44 2.13 12.83
CA MET A 146 1.80 2.62 12.73
C MET A 146 1.97 3.78 13.74
N PRO A 147 2.87 3.67 14.73
CA PRO A 147 2.95 4.69 15.79
C PRO A 147 3.35 6.04 15.22
N VAL A 148 2.46 7.01 15.46
CA VAL A 148 2.60 8.38 14.98
C VAL A 148 3.76 9.05 15.69
N SER A 149 4.73 9.56 14.91
CA SER A 149 5.43 10.77 15.32
C SER A 149 4.95 11.86 14.37
N ASP A 150 4.37 12.93 14.89
CA ASP A 150 3.65 13.97 14.12
C ASP A 150 4.40 14.45 12.86
N VAL A 151 5.73 14.43 12.90
CA VAL A 151 6.61 14.87 11.81
C VAL A 151 6.77 13.83 10.69
N ALA A 152 6.90 12.55 11.05
CA ALA A 152 7.10 11.46 10.10
C ALA A 152 5.87 11.26 9.20
N ASP A 153 4.71 11.29 9.83
CA ASP A 153 3.41 11.06 9.23
C ASP A 153 3.01 12.21 8.28
N ALA A 154 3.18 13.46 8.72
CA ALA A 154 3.02 14.62 7.84
C ALA A 154 3.97 14.59 6.64
N THR A 155 5.22 14.17 6.82
CA THR A 155 6.22 14.13 5.74
C THR A 155 5.84 13.13 4.65
N LEU A 156 5.43 11.91 5.03
CA LEU A 156 5.05 10.88 4.07
C LEU A 156 3.79 11.28 3.30
N ARG A 157 2.73 11.68 4.03
CA ARG A 157 1.45 12.07 3.43
C ARG A 157 1.59 13.25 2.47
N THR A 158 2.22 14.34 2.90
CA THR A 158 2.48 15.49 2.02
C THR A 158 3.30 15.09 0.80
N ALA A 159 4.28 14.19 0.96
CA ALA A 159 5.10 13.75 -0.17
C ALA A 159 4.31 12.90 -1.18
N GLN A 160 3.37 12.05 -0.72
CA GLN A 160 2.54 11.19 -1.56
C GLN A 160 1.39 11.96 -2.23
N GLU A 161 0.78 12.92 -1.53
CA GLU A 161 -0.46 13.56 -1.96
C GLU A 161 -0.28 14.90 -2.68
N ASP A 162 0.71 15.69 -2.28
CA ASP A 162 0.90 17.06 -2.82
C ASP A 162 2.02 17.13 -3.86
N GLU A 163 3.01 16.24 -3.76
CA GLU A 163 4.22 16.32 -4.58
C GLU A 163 4.36 15.19 -5.59
N GLY A 164 3.58 14.11 -5.46
CA GLY A 164 3.36 13.08 -6.48
C GLY A 164 4.63 12.44 -7.07
N ARG A 165 5.80 12.55 -6.45
CA ARG A 165 7.09 12.24 -7.08
C ARG A 165 7.67 10.87 -6.72
N THR A 166 6.81 9.87 -6.52
CA THR A 166 7.24 8.49 -6.22
C THR A 166 7.80 7.75 -7.44
#